data_AF-A0A6C0EDR1-F1
#
_entry.id   AF-A0A6C0EDR1-F1
#
_cell.length_a   1.000
_cell.length_b   1.000
_cell.length_c   1.000
_cell.angle_alpha   90.00
_cell.angle_beta   90.00
_cell.angle_gamma   90.00
#
_symmetry.space_group_name_H-M   'P 1'
#
loop_
_entity.id
_entity.type
_entity.pdbx_description
1 polymer ?
#
loop_
_entity_poly.entity_id
_entity_poly.type
_entity_poly.pdbx_seq_one_letter_code
_entity_poly.pdbx_strand_id
1 'polypeptide(L)'
;MIAIILRGHERNSFENDYLITFLNKLKIYYKFEIYIHTWSNNEANNSWRPLEESNKIINDETINLYFNEFINNIISIKIDNDNNIEYEQSIEGKVGNINKKIWKNMWYGIKSVYDSINENIKYAFIINTRLDYFTRIKNKDKSLNIYNYIDLLIDEIKSITNYNKLYLINDFTGKINKDGYDSIDNFYFGDKILMKKLIYAFYYFLDNIILFKNRYKTFNNRNQEMLVYLECDYINNNNALYDIYINNQKLLFSIPTINHNTIKQIKNIVLFNFGCKIIINNHLNLNEIYKNNNIYYNLNNYNYSKGKGSLFIHINNFQFVVNLNIDFEYFILLSDSTEMFIKPELIKYIEKYKNGLQMIEFTEDNKWHLFKKNIHNHYKFKKILEYFNDIKYFGGQGEGNFIQKNIFMEITKLYLLFYDSDEFNDYETEEIVLQTLFYYINNKKLSLGIPFILQNYCNNINYDLDFITKIIFNEIVIPNNYIKNTLISPHIGLNCKNIYSIKSISYDINEYNNFY
;
A
#
# COMPACT_ATOMS: atom_id res chain seq x y z
N MET A 1 28.30 -13.91 -2.13
CA MET A 1 28.33 -12.84 -1.12
C MET A 1 26.95 -12.77 -0.49
N ILE A 2 26.84 -12.62 0.83
CA ILE A 2 25.57 -12.53 1.56
C ILE A 2 25.55 -11.26 2.44
N ALA A 3 24.37 -10.78 2.80
CA ALA A 3 24.21 -9.72 3.80
C ALA A 3 23.68 -10.34 5.09
N ILE A 4 24.19 -9.88 6.24
CA ILE A 4 23.75 -10.33 7.56
C ILE A 4 23.23 -9.11 8.30
N ILE A 5 21.93 -9.11 8.56
CA ILE A 5 21.24 -8.14 9.41
C ILE A 5 21.21 -8.70 10.83
N LEU A 6 21.88 -8.02 11.74
CA LEU A 6 21.84 -8.29 13.17
C LEU A 6 20.99 -7.22 13.84
N ARG A 7 19.92 -7.62 14.53
CA ARG A 7 18.93 -6.69 15.05
C ARG A 7 18.53 -6.92 16.51
N GLY A 8 17.97 -5.91 17.14
CA GLY A 8 17.35 -6.01 18.46
C GLY A 8 18.30 -5.65 19.60
N HIS A 9 17.89 -5.96 20.83
CA HIS A 9 18.69 -5.67 22.02
C HIS A 9 19.86 -6.65 22.17
N GLU A 10 20.97 -6.18 22.72
CA GLU A 10 22.18 -6.97 22.95
C GLU A 10 22.00 -8.01 24.07
N ARG A 11 21.33 -7.69 25.19
CA ARG A 11 20.96 -8.62 26.28
C ARG A 11 22.07 -9.60 26.68
N ASN A 12 23.27 -9.08 26.93
CA ASN A 12 24.45 -9.85 27.36
C ASN A 12 24.94 -10.88 26.33
N SER A 13 24.52 -10.77 25.07
CA SER A 13 25.05 -11.61 23.98
C SER A 13 26.53 -11.37 23.72
N PHE A 14 27.06 -10.20 24.08
CA PHE A 14 28.46 -9.84 23.96
C PHE A 14 29.33 -10.42 25.09
N GLU A 15 28.74 -11.08 26.08
CA GLU A 15 29.48 -11.76 27.16
C GLU A 15 29.87 -13.20 26.79
N ASN A 16 29.46 -13.68 25.62
CA ASN A 16 29.79 -15.01 25.09
C ASN A 16 30.15 -14.94 23.60
N ASP A 17 30.77 -16.00 23.10
CA ASP A 17 31.31 -16.08 21.74
C ASP A 17 30.38 -16.79 20.76
N TYR A 18 29.10 -17.02 21.09
CA TYR A 18 28.21 -17.86 20.27
C TYR A 18 27.93 -17.25 18.90
N LEU A 19 27.64 -15.95 18.84
CA LEU A 19 27.42 -15.24 17.57
C LEU A 19 28.71 -15.17 16.75
N ILE A 20 29.85 -14.90 17.40
CA ILE A 20 31.17 -14.90 16.76
C ILE A 20 31.51 -16.28 16.19
N THR A 21 31.20 -17.35 16.92
CA THR A 21 31.40 -18.73 16.46
C THR A 21 30.54 -19.04 15.25
N PHE A 22 29.27 -18.61 15.22
CA PHE A 22 28.41 -18.73 14.06
C PHE A 22 29.01 -17.99 12.84
N LEU A 23 29.43 -16.73 12.98
CA LEU A 23 30.06 -15.97 11.91
C LEU A 23 31.36 -16.62 11.42
N ASN A 24 32.17 -17.16 12.34
CA ASN A 24 33.40 -17.88 12.03
C ASN A 24 33.15 -19.17 11.25
N LYS A 25 32.04 -19.87 11.48
CA LYS A 25 31.65 -21.02 10.66
C LYS A 25 31.09 -20.58 9.31
N LEU A 26 30.30 -19.51 9.28
CA LEU A 26 29.69 -18.99 8.06
C LEU A 26 30.73 -18.45 7.06
N LYS A 27 31.82 -17.82 7.55
CA LYS A 27 32.89 -17.24 6.72
C LYS A 27 33.64 -18.27 5.88
N ILE A 28 33.60 -19.55 6.27
CA ILE A 28 34.19 -20.67 5.51
C ILE A 28 33.46 -20.84 4.17
N TYR A 29 32.15 -20.57 4.14
CA TYR A 29 31.30 -20.85 2.99
C TYR A 29 30.91 -19.59 2.20
N TYR A 30 30.84 -18.44 2.87
CA TYR A 30 30.35 -17.21 2.27
C TYR A 30 31.22 -16.00 2.62
N LYS A 31 31.50 -15.17 1.63
CA LYS A 31 31.85 -13.75 1.88
C LYS A 31 30.59 -13.01 2.33
N PHE A 32 30.69 -12.18 3.35
CA PHE A 32 29.53 -11.45 3.87
C PHE A 32 29.83 -10.02 4.30
N GLU A 33 28.75 -9.24 4.37
CA GLU A 33 28.70 -7.92 4.99
C GLU A 33 27.73 -7.96 6.17
N ILE A 34 28.06 -7.24 7.24
CA ILE A 34 27.28 -7.15 8.47
C ILE A 34 26.65 -5.77 8.59
N TYR A 35 25.36 -5.79 8.90
CA TYR A 35 24.50 -4.64 9.08
C TYR A 35 23.87 -4.75 10.47
N ILE A 36 24.19 -3.83 11.36
CA ILE A 36 23.81 -3.92 12.77
C ILE A 36 22.80 -2.84 13.11
N HIS A 37 21.67 -3.23 13.69
CA HIS A 37 20.79 -2.35 14.43
C HIS A 37 20.66 -2.81 15.88
N THR A 38 20.94 -1.94 16.82
CA THR A 38 20.68 -2.18 18.24
C THR A 38 20.06 -0.95 18.90
N TRP A 39 19.66 -1.10 20.14
CA TRP A 39 19.14 -0.01 20.95
C TRP A 39 20.23 0.51 21.88
N SER A 40 20.17 1.79 22.24
CA SER A 40 21.13 2.42 23.16
C SER A 40 21.17 1.75 24.53
N ASN A 41 20.04 1.16 24.94
CA ASN A 41 19.94 0.36 26.16
C ASN A 41 20.00 -1.13 25.81
N ASN A 42 20.77 -1.90 26.57
CA ASN A 42 20.89 -3.35 26.43
C ASN A 42 19.55 -4.11 26.62
N GLU A 43 18.53 -3.50 27.23
CA GLU A 43 17.18 -4.01 27.37
C GLU A 43 16.11 -3.00 26.91
N ALA A 44 14.92 -3.50 26.59
CA ALA A 44 13.81 -2.69 26.09
C ALA A 44 13.20 -1.91 27.24
N ASN A 45 13.05 -0.59 27.14
CA ASN A 45 12.37 0.17 28.20
C ASN A 45 10.91 -0.27 28.38
N ASN A 46 10.29 -0.74 27.30
CA ASN A 46 8.96 -1.32 27.28
C ASN A 46 9.03 -2.81 26.93
N SER A 47 9.37 -3.65 27.90
CA SER A 47 9.33 -5.11 27.76
C SER A 47 8.01 -5.69 28.26
N TRP A 48 7.58 -6.78 27.64
CA TRP A 48 6.45 -7.56 28.15
C TRP A 48 6.85 -8.47 29.33
N ARG A 49 8.15 -8.57 29.63
CA ARG A 49 8.72 -9.31 30.77
C ARG A 49 9.32 -8.33 31.79
N PRO A 50 9.36 -8.68 33.09
CA PRO A 50 10.15 -7.96 34.08
C PRO A 50 11.61 -7.88 33.62
N LEU A 51 12.24 -6.72 33.81
CA LEU A 51 13.62 -6.46 33.44
C LEU A 51 14.48 -6.45 34.70
N GLU A 52 15.70 -6.96 34.62
CA GLU A 52 16.71 -6.73 35.64
C GLU A 52 17.40 -5.39 35.32
N GLU A 53 17.61 -4.52 36.31
CA GLU A 53 18.12 -3.13 36.16
C GLU A 53 19.57 -3.04 35.65
N SER A 54 19.94 -3.74 34.59
CA SER A 54 21.23 -3.57 33.93
C SER A 54 21.14 -2.38 32.98
N ASN A 55 21.58 -1.20 33.40
CA ASN A 55 21.65 0.01 32.57
C ASN A 55 22.90 0.02 31.66
N LYS A 56 23.22 -1.10 31.00
CA LYS A 56 24.40 -1.15 30.12
C LYS A 56 24.08 -0.37 28.83
N ILE A 57 24.79 0.73 28.63
CA ILE A 57 24.69 1.53 27.42
C ILE A 57 25.48 0.83 26.31
N ILE A 58 24.83 0.62 25.17
CA ILE A 58 25.47 0.06 23.98
C ILE A 58 25.89 1.23 23.08
N ASN A 59 27.16 1.23 22.66
CA ASN A 59 27.76 2.21 21.76
C ASN A 59 28.64 1.51 20.71
N ASP A 60 29.13 2.28 19.74
CA ASP A 60 29.97 1.76 18.64
C ASP A 60 31.24 1.07 19.15
N GLU A 61 31.86 1.60 20.20
CA GLU A 61 33.07 1.01 20.80
C GLU A 61 32.80 -0.40 21.33
N THR A 62 31.68 -0.60 22.02
CA THR A 62 31.27 -1.90 22.56
C THR A 62 31.02 -2.91 21.44
N ILE A 63 30.38 -2.47 20.35
CA ILE A 63 30.11 -3.32 19.17
C ILE A 63 31.42 -3.66 18.46
N ASN A 64 32.29 -2.67 18.21
CA ASN A 64 33.57 -2.88 17.54
C ASN A 64 34.50 -3.80 18.32
N LEU A 65 34.51 -3.69 19.65
CA LEU A 65 35.28 -4.58 20.51
C LEU A 65 34.80 -6.04 20.39
N TYR A 66 33.48 -6.26 20.40
CA TYR A 66 32.91 -7.60 20.27
C TYR A 66 33.16 -8.20 18.88
N PHE A 67 32.98 -7.41 17.82
CA PHE A 67 33.18 -7.81 16.42
C PHE A 67 34.59 -7.52 15.90
N ASN A 68 35.61 -7.45 16.76
CA ASN A 68 36.96 -7.02 16.36
C ASN A 68 37.53 -7.83 15.18
N GLU A 69 37.30 -9.15 15.14
CA GLU A 69 37.72 -10.02 14.01
C GLU A 69 36.98 -9.70 12.69
N PHE A 70 35.78 -9.14 12.78
CA PHE A 70 34.87 -8.87 11.67
C PHE A 70 34.65 -7.39 11.40
N ILE A 71 35.48 -6.50 11.97
CA ILE A 71 35.27 -5.05 11.88
C ILE A 71 35.21 -4.57 10.42
N ASN A 72 36.02 -5.18 9.54
CA ASN A 72 36.05 -4.88 8.10
C ASN A 72 34.84 -5.42 7.33
N ASN A 73 34.05 -6.30 7.95
CA ASN A 73 32.80 -6.80 7.38
C ASN A 73 31.61 -5.93 7.80
N ILE A 74 31.74 -5.05 8.80
CA ILE A 74 30.65 -4.19 9.26
C ILE A 74 30.51 -3.00 8.31
N ILE A 75 29.36 -2.89 7.65
CA ILE A 75 29.06 -1.82 6.70
C ILE A 75 28.24 -0.70 7.35
N SER A 76 27.36 -1.04 8.30
CA SER A 76 26.53 -0.07 8.99
C SER A 76 26.26 -0.52 10.41
N ILE A 77 26.34 0.44 11.34
CA ILE A 77 25.86 0.34 12.72
C ILE A 77 24.81 1.42 12.92
N LYS A 78 23.63 1.02 13.42
CA LYS A 78 22.54 1.91 13.83
C LYS A 78 22.23 1.64 15.30
N ILE A 79 22.35 2.67 16.13
CA ILE A 79 22.04 2.61 17.56
C ILE A 79 20.95 3.63 17.82
N ASP A 80 19.73 3.16 18.03
CA ASP A 80 18.55 4.00 18.21
C ASP A 80 18.04 3.98 19.66
N ASN A 81 17.22 4.97 20.03
CA ASN A 81 16.49 4.99 21.30
C ASN A 81 15.03 4.60 21.05
N ASP A 82 14.56 3.54 21.73
CA ASP A 82 13.22 2.97 21.54
C ASP A 82 12.06 3.91 21.93
N ASN A 83 12.37 5.03 22.59
CA ASN A 83 11.42 6.08 22.96
C ASN A 83 11.28 7.20 21.92
N ASN A 84 12.24 7.35 21.01
CA ASN A 84 12.32 8.50 20.08
C ASN A 84 11.90 8.13 18.65
N ILE A 85 11.23 7.00 18.46
CA ILE A 85 10.78 6.55 17.14
C ILE A 85 9.51 7.31 16.74
N GLU A 86 9.53 7.89 15.55
CA GLU A 86 8.32 8.38 14.89
C GLU A 86 7.63 7.24 14.12
N TYR A 87 6.31 7.12 14.28
CA TYR A 87 5.53 6.06 13.64
C TYR A 87 4.54 6.64 12.64
N GLU A 88 4.41 5.99 11.48
CA GLU A 88 3.44 6.37 10.45
C GLU A 88 2.01 5.87 10.71
N GLN A 89 1.84 4.92 11.64
CA GLN A 89 0.58 4.23 11.93
C GLN A 89 0.34 4.16 13.45
N SER A 90 -0.91 3.90 13.87
CA SER A 90 -1.31 3.83 15.28
C SER A 90 -0.50 2.84 16.11
N ILE A 91 0.10 3.31 17.20
CA ILE A 91 0.83 2.45 18.16
C ILE A 91 -0.08 1.75 19.17
N GLU A 92 -1.38 2.05 19.15
CA GLU A 92 -2.34 1.52 20.10
C GLU A 92 -2.78 0.09 19.75
N GLY A 93 -3.09 -0.69 20.79
CA GLY A 93 -3.57 -2.06 20.67
C GLY A 93 -2.47 -3.12 20.80
N LYS A 94 -2.77 -4.32 20.30
CA LYS A 94 -1.91 -5.50 20.46
C LYS A 94 -1.69 -6.23 19.14
N VAL A 95 -0.57 -6.91 19.05
CA VAL A 95 -0.27 -7.94 18.06
C VAL A 95 -0.13 -9.24 18.83
N GLY A 96 -1.11 -10.13 18.69
CA GLY A 96 -1.24 -11.24 19.62
C GLY A 96 -1.34 -10.75 21.07
N ASN A 97 -0.40 -11.20 21.92
CA ASN A 97 -0.31 -10.77 23.32
C ASN A 97 0.64 -9.58 23.56
N ILE A 98 1.35 -9.11 22.54
CA ILE A 98 2.38 -8.08 22.66
C ILE A 98 1.81 -6.70 22.33
N ASN A 99 2.25 -5.65 23.02
CA ASN A 99 1.91 -4.27 22.69
C ASN A 99 2.38 -3.94 21.26
N LYS A 100 1.49 -3.37 20.44
CA LYS A 100 1.77 -3.05 19.04
C LYS A 100 2.99 -2.14 18.86
N LYS A 101 3.24 -1.21 19.79
CA LYS A 101 4.45 -0.38 19.80
C LYS A 101 5.73 -1.21 19.76
N ILE A 102 5.81 -2.26 20.58
CA ILE A 102 7.01 -3.14 20.66
C ILE A 102 7.25 -3.83 19.31
N TRP A 103 6.18 -4.28 18.65
CA TRP A 103 6.28 -4.91 17.35
C TRP A 103 6.75 -3.92 16.27
N LYS A 104 6.20 -2.69 16.28
CA LYS A 104 6.63 -1.62 15.38
C LYS A 104 8.10 -1.24 15.60
N ASN A 105 8.58 -1.21 16.85
CA ASN A 105 9.99 -0.96 17.15
C ASN A 105 10.90 -1.99 16.50
N MET A 106 10.53 -3.27 16.61
CA MET A 106 11.30 -4.34 15.99
C MET A 106 11.41 -4.15 14.47
N TRP A 107 10.30 -3.91 13.79
CA TRP A 107 10.28 -3.73 12.34
C TRP A 107 10.92 -2.42 11.89
N TYR A 108 10.80 -1.35 12.67
CA TYR A 108 11.55 -0.10 12.47
C TYR A 108 13.05 -0.39 12.44
N GLY A 109 13.58 -1.08 13.46
CA GLY A 109 15.02 -1.34 13.55
C GLY A 109 15.55 -2.24 12.43
N ILE A 110 14.74 -3.22 12.01
CA ILE A 110 15.07 -4.05 10.85
C ILE A 110 15.09 -3.20 9.56
N LYS A 111 14.09 -2.34 9.38
CA LYS A 111 13.95 -1.47 8.19
C LYS A 111 15.06 -0.42 8.13
N SER A 112 15.39 0.21 9.26
CA SER A 112 16.40 1.28 9.32
C SER A 112 17.79 0.80 8.91
N VAL A 113 18.16 -0.44 9.27
CA VAL A 113 19.42 -1.03 8.83
C VAL A 113 19.32 -1.66 7.45
N TYR A 114 18.19 -2.25 7.07
CA TYR A 114 17.98 -2.76 5.72
C TYR A 114 18.19 -1.65 4.67
N ASP A 115 17.71 -0.44 4.94
CA ASP A 115 17.86 0.72 4.04
C ASP A 115 19.32 1.14 3.79
N SER A 116 20.27 0.66 4.61
CA SER A 116 21.71 0.87 4.38
C SER A 116 22.35 -0.16 3.44
N ILE A 117 21.61 -1.20 3.04
CA ILE A 117 22.09 -2.22 2.10
C ILE A 117 22.16 -1.62 0.70
N ASN A 118 23.31 -1.79 0.03
CA ASN A 118 23.51 -1.25 -1.31
C ASN A 118 22.65 -2.02 -2.34
N GLU A 119 21.72 -1.31 -2.97
CA GLU A 119 20.82 -1.88 -3.98
C GLU A 119 21.54 -2.44 -5.21
N ASN A 120 22.74 -1.94 -5.51
CA ASN A 120 23.54 -2.40 -6.66
C ASN A 120 24.29 -3.71 -6.38
N ILE A 121 24.41 -4.12 -5.11
CA ILE A 121 25.06 -5.39 -4.76
C ILE A 121 24.05 -6.54 -4.91
N LYS A 122 24.46 -7.56 -5.67
CA LYS A 122 23.73 -8.81 -5.81
C LYS A 122 24.17 -9.79 -4.73
N TYR A 123 23.46 -9.82 -3.61
CA TYR A 123 23.62 -10.84 -2.60
C TYR A 123 22.96 -12.15 -3.04
N ALA A 124 23.56 -13.28 -2.63
CA ALA A 124 22.95 -14.59 -2.85
C ALA A 124 21.67 -14.75 -2.01
N PHE A 125 21.72 -14.26 -0.77
CA PHE A 125 20.59 -14.14 0.14
C PHE A 125 20.96 -13.18 1.27
N ILE A 126 19.96 -12.79 2.06
CA ILE A 126 20.09 -11.98 3.26
C ILE A 126 19.71 -12.85 4.46
N ILE A 127 20.52 -12.84 5.50
CA ILE A 127 20.20 -13.39 6.82
C ILE A 127 19.70 -12.25 7.69
N ASN A 128 18.58 -12.43 8.39
CA ASN A 128 18.11 -11.56 9.44
C ASN A 128 18.01 -12.36 10.74
N THR A 129 18.74 -11.93 11.75
CA THR A 129 18.68 -12.55 13.07
C THR A 129 18.86 -11.56 14.21
N ARG A 130 18.42 -11.97 15.40
CA ARG A 130 18.67 -11.21 16.62
C ARG A 130 20.12 -11.28 17.06
N LEU A 131 20.63 -10.18 17.62
CA LEU A 131 21.94 -10.16 18.30
C LEU A 131 22.01 -11.22 19.41
N ASP A 132 20.95 -11.33 20.22
CA ASP A 132 20.87 -12.28 21.33
C ASP A 132 20.31 -13.66 20.95
N TYR A 133 20.22 -14.01 19.66
CA TYR A 133 19.55 -15.26 19.22
C TYR A 133 20.12 -16.51 19.89
N PHE A 134 21.45 -16.71 19.80
CA PHE A 134 22.12 -17.90 20.34
C PHE A 134 22.14 -17.92 21.86
N THR A 135 22.38 -16.78 22.51
CA THR A 135 22.33 -16.63 23.97
C THR A 135 20.94 -16.98 24.50
N ARG A 136 19.89 -16.49 23.82
CA ARG A 136 18.50 -16.80 24.15
C ARG A 136 18.20 -18.30 24.02
N ILE A 137 18.67 -18.96 22.95
CA ILE A 137 18.52 -20.41 22.78
C ILE A 137 19.19 -21.16 23.93
N LYS A 138 20.45 -20.83 24.25
CA LYS A 138 21.18 -21.46 25.36
C LYS A 138 20.49 -21.26 26.71
N ASN A 139 19.89 -20.09 26.94
CA ASN A 139 19.14 -19.80 28.15
C ASN A 139 17.80 -20.55 28.21
N LYS A 140 17.13 -20.75 27.07
CA LYS A 140 15.88 -21.52 26.95
C LYS A 140 16.12 -23.01 27.21
N ASP A 141 17.25 -23.54 26.76
CA ASP A 141 17.63 -24.94 26.99
C ASP A 141 19.07 -25.07 27.48
N LYS A 142 19.23 -25.08 28.82
CA LYS A 142 20.55 -25.13 29.45
C LYS A 142 21.35 -26.39 29.12
N SER A 143 20.68 -27.51 28.80
CA SER A 143 21.36 -28.77 28.42
C SER A 143 21.81 -28.80 26.97
N LEU A 144 21.33 -27.89 26.12
CA LEU A 144 21.71 -27.83 24.72
C LEU A 144 23.20 -27.46 24.58
N ASN A 145 23.93 -28.22 23.77
CA ASN A 145 25.23 -27.81 23.28
C ASN A 145 25.03 -26.79 22.13
N ILE A 146 25.21 -25.51 22.44
CA ILE A 146 24.99 -24.41 21.49
C ILE A 146 25.89 -24.51 20.26
N TYR A 147 27.09 -25.07 20.37
CA TYR A 147 28.01 -25.21 19.24
C TYR A 147 27.53 -26.26 18.24
N ASN A 148 26.98 -27.37 18.74
CA ASN A 148 26.35 -28.38 17.88
C ASN A 148 25.09 -27.80 17.20
N TYR A 149 24.32 -26.97 17.91
CA TYR A 149 23.18 -26.27 17.31
C TYR A 149 23.63 -25.33 16.18
N ILE A 150 24.71 -24.57 16.39
CA ILE A 150 25.29 -23.71 15.35
C ILE A 150 25.70 -24.55 14.13
N ASP A 151 26.30 -25.73 14.32
CA ASP A 151 26.64 -26.63 13.21
C ASP A 151 25.41 -27.05 12.40
N LEU A 152 24.34 -27.48 13.09
CA LEU A 152 23.09 -27.85 12.42
C LEU A 152 22.48 -26.68 11.63
N LEU A 153 22.52 -25.47 12.20
CA LEU A 153 22.02 -24.28 11.52
C LEU A 153 22.83 -23.94 10.27
N ILE A 154 24.16 -24.08 10.33
CA ILE A 154 25.04 -23.88 9.18
C ILE A 154 24.73 -24.91 8.09
N ASP A 155 24.53 -26.17 8.45
CA ASP A 155 24.17 -27.22 7.49
C ASP A 155 22.79 -26.99 6.86
N GLU A 156 21.82 -26.48 7.63
CA GLU A 156 20.50 -26.08 7.10
C GLU A 156 20.63 -24.92 6.10
N ILE A 157 21.41 -23.88 6.40
CA ILE A 157 21.64 -22.76 5.47
C ILE A 157 22.31 -23.24 4.17
N LYS A 158 23.22 -24.21 4.27
CA LYS A 158 23.93 -24.82 3.13
C LYS A 158 23.04 -25.73 2.30
N SER A 159 22.08 -26.42 2.92
CA SER A 159 21.20 -27.37 2.23
C SER A 159 20.22 -26.67 1.27
N ILE A 160 19.93 -25.39 1.52
CA ILE A 160 19.06 -24.59 0.68
C ILE A 160 19.78 -24.17 -0.60
N THR A 161 19.31 -24.72 -1.71
CA THR A 161 19.87 -24.47 -3.05
C THR A 161 19.11 -23.40 -3.84
N ASN A 162 17.91 -23.02 -3.39
CA ASN A 162 17.04 -22.06 -4.05
C ASN A 162 16.67 -20.91 -3.13
N TYR A 163 17.41 -19.81 -3.19
CA TYR A 163 17.17 -18.64 -2.34
C TYR A 163 15.99 -17.76 -2.80
N ASN A 164 15.22 -18.16 -3.82
CA ASN A 164 14.04 -17.40 -4.31
C ASN A 164 12.82 -17.50 -3.38
N LYS A 165 13.04 -17.79 -2.09
CA LYS A 165 12.04 -17.88 -1.03
C LYS A 165 12.61 -17.35 0.28
N LEU A 166 11.73 -16.93 1.17
CA LEU A 166 12.00 -16.68 2.58
C LEU A 166 11.90 -17.98 3.36
N TYR A 167 12.93 -18.27 4.14
CA TYR A 167 13.09 -19.43 5.02
C TYR A 167 13.05 -18.94 6.47
N LEU A 168 12.07 -19.44 7.22
CA LEU A 168 11.93 -19.16 8.65
C LEU A 168 12.51 -20.32 9.44
N ILE A 169 13.46 -20.04 10.34
CA ILE A 169 14.06 -21.06 11.18
C ILE A 169 13.31 -21.12 12.50
N ASN A 170 12.78 -22.30 12.80
CA ASN A 170 12.23 -22.61 14.11
C ASN A 170 13.36 -23.04 15.05
N ASP A 171 13.26 -22.70 16.32
CA ASP A 171 14.26 -23.11 17.31
C ASP A 171 14.22 -24.65 17.45
N PHE A 172 15.19 -25.37 16.87
CA PHE A 172 15.34 -26.84 16.89
C PHE A 172 15.44 -27.51 18.28
N THR A 173 15.08 -26.81 19.35
CA THR A 173 15.12 -27.26 20.75
C THR A 173 14.19 -28.43 21.10
N GLY A 174 13.44 -28.99 20.14
CA GLY A 174 12.51 -30.11 20.35
C GLY A 174 11.27 -29.78 21.21
N LYS A 175 11.28 -28.66 21.93
CA LYS A 175 10.14 -28.11 22.68
C LYS A 175 9.29 -27.24 21.77
N ILE A 176 8.70 -27.87 20.75
CA ILE A 176 7.73 -27.20 19.90
C ILE A 176 6.48 -26.94 20.76
N ASN A 177 6.12 -25.68 20.97
CA ASN A 177 4.81 -25.33 21.55
C ASN A 177 3.71 -25.99 20.72
N LYS A 178 2.54 -26.29 21.30
CA LYS A 178 1.42 -26.97 20.62
C LYS A 178 1.08 -26.42 19.23
N ASP A 179 1.40 -25.15 18.97
CA ASP A 179 1.06 -24.45 17.75
C ASP A 179 2.20 -24.42 16.70
N GLY A 180 3.42 -24.88 16.97
CA GLY A 180 4.46 -25.02 15.94
C GLY A 180 5.27 -23.77 15.56
N TYR A 181 4.86 -22.56 15.98
CA TYR A 181 5.42 -21.29 15.47
C TYR A 181 6.15 -20.46 16.53
N ASP A 182 6.92 -21.07 17.43
CA ASP A 182 7.70 -20.30 18.41
C ASP A 182 8.99 -19.78 17.76
N SER A 183 9.27 -18.50 17.94
CA SER A 183 10.51 -17.82 17.65
C SER A 183 10.92 -17.67 16.19
N ILE A 184 10.01 -17.94 15.26
CA ILE A 184 10.25 -17.89 13.81
C ILE A 184 10.60 -16.49 13.27
N ASP A 185 10.27 -15.43 14.02
CA ASP A 185 10.64 -14.05 13.67
C ASP A 185 12.11 -13.73 14.01
N ASN A 186 12.82 -14.61 14.73
CA ASN A 186 14.14 -14.32 15.30
C ASN A 186 15.33 -14.79 14.45
N PHE A 187 15.10 -15.70 13.51
CA PHE A 187 16.11 -16.10 12.53
C PHE A 187 15.42 -16.50 11.22
N TYR A 188 15.69 -15.74 10.16
CA TYR A 188 15.17 -16.04 8.83
C TYR A 188 16.09 -15.51 7.74
N PHE A 189 16.01 -16.10 6.55
CA PHE A 189 16.84 -15.69 5.43
C PHE A 189 16.18 -15.95 4.09
N GLY A 190 16.66 -15.30 3.04
CA GLY A 190 16.13 -15.50 1.68
C GLY A 190 16.59 -14.43 0.71
N ASP A 191 15.96 -14.40 -0.47
CA ASP A 191 16.23 -13.41 -1.52
C ASP A 191 16.12 -11.97 -1.00
N LYS A 192 16.99 -11.09 -1.52
CA LYS A 192 17.05 -9.68 -1.15
C LYS A 192 15.72 -8.97 -1.35
N ILE A 193 15.08 -9.17 -2.49
CA ILE A 193 13.83 -8.50 -2.84
C ILE A 193 12.74 -9.01 -1.90
N LEU A 194 12.59 -10.32 -1.72
CA LEU A 194 11.59 -10.90 -0.82
C LEU A 194 11.78 -10.45 0.63
N MET A 195 13.03 -10.35 1.10
CA MET A 195 13.37 -9.81 2.42
C MET A 195 12.88 -8.36 2.56
N LYS A 196 13.10 -7.52 1.53
CA LYS A 196 12.55 -6.15 1.48
C LYS A 196 11.03 -6.16 1.58
N LYS A 197 10.35 -7.03 0.83
CA LYS A 197 8.88 -7.15 0.82
C LYS A 197 8.37 -7.39 2.24
N LEU A 198 8.93 -8.37 2.94
CA LEU A 198 8.52 -8.74 4.30
C LEU A 198 8.72 -7.58 5.28
N ILE A 199 9.92 -6.99 5.29
CA ILE A 199 10.29 -5.93 6.22
C ILE A 199 9.38 -4.71 6.02
N TYR A 200 9.18 -4.31 4.77
CA TYR A 200 8.38 -3.14 4.43
C TYR A 200 6.89 -3.41 4.68
N ALA A 201 6.40 -4.62 4.43
CA ALA A 201 5.04 -5.04 4.76
C ALA A 201 4.75 -4.84 6.26
N PHE A 202 5.61 -5.34 7.15
CA PHE A 202 5.39 -5.14 8.57
C PHE A 202 5.60 -3.70 9.04
N TYR A 203 6.61 -3.00 8.52
CA TYR A 203 6.88 -1.62 8.93
C TYR A 203 5.72 -0.68 8.56
N TYR A 204 5.27 -0.72 7.30
CA TYR A 204 4.27 0.21 6.76
C TYR A 204 2.82 -0.29 6.84
N PHE A 205 2.59 -1.57 7.17
CA PHE A 205 1.25 -2.17 7.05
C PHE A 205 0.87 -3.12 8.19
N LEU A 206 1.54 -3.05 9.33
CA LEU A 206 1.22 -3.92 10.46
C LEU A 206 -0.29 -3.93 10.78
N ASP A 207 -0.96 -2.78 10.78
CA ASP A 207 -2.39 -2.70 11.08
C ASP A 207 -3.23 -3.49 10.06
N ASN A 208 -2.89 -3.40 8.77
CA ASN A 208 -3.58 -4.12 7.70
C ASN A 208 -3.28 -5.63 7.74
N ILE A 209 -2.04 -6.01 8.04
CA ILE A 209 -1.66 -7.42 8.22
C ILE A 209 -2.46 -8.01 9.38
N ILE A 210 -2.61 -7.30 10.50
CA ILE A 210 -3.42 -7.75 11.63
C ILE A 210 -4.90 -7.90 11.21
N LEU A 211 -5.48 -6.88 10.57
CA LEU A 211 -6.88 -6.91 10.12
C LEU A 211 -7.14 -8.06 9.14
N PHE A 212 -6.32 -8.17 8.09
CA PHE A 212 -6.46 -9.20 7.08
C PHE A 212 -6.27 -10.60 7.65
N LYS A 213 -5.26 -10.79 8.53
CA LYS A 213 -4.96 -12.11 9.06
C LYS A 213 -5.92 -12.54 10.18
N ASN A 214 -6.57 -11.61 10.87
CA ASN A 214 -7.68 -11.89 11.78
C ASN A 214 -8.89 -12.52 11.06
N ARG A 215 -8.99 -12.42 9.73
CA ARG A 215 -10.03 -13.11 8.95
C ARG A 215 -9.79 -14.60 8.79
N TYR A 216 -8.55 -15.07 8.93
CA TYR A 216 -8.30 -16.51 9.02
C TYR A 216 -8.74 -16.97 10.40
N LYS A 217 -9.87 -17.67 10.48
CA LYS A 217 -10.42 -18.24 11.74
C LYS A 217 -9.42 -19.11 12.53
N THR A 218 -8.33 -19.53 11.89
CA THR A 218 -7.21 -20.28 12.50
C THR A 218 -6.23 -19.39 13.27
N PHE A 219 -6.27 -18.07 13.10
CA PHE A 219 -5.50 -17.13 13.91
C PHE A 219 -6.15 -16.99 15.28
N ASN A 220 -5.89 -17.95 16.17
CA ASN A 220 -6.04 -17.70 17.59
C ASN A 220 -5.05 -16.58 17.92
N ASN A 221 -5.55 -15.40 18.30
CA ASN A 221 -4.85 -14.14 18.63
C ASN A 221 -3.75 -14.24 19.72
N ARG A 222 -3.12 -15.40 19.92
CA ARG A 222 -2.15 -15.67 20.97
C ARG A 222 -0.71 -15.62 20.49
N ASN A 223 -0.43 -15.93 19.21
CA ASN A 223 0.95 -15.98 18.71
C ASN A 223 1.19 -14.96 17.59
N GLN A 224 1.79 -13.83 17.95
CA GLN A 224 2.20 -12.77 17.03
C GLN A 224 3.18 -13.24 15.95
N GLU A 225 4.01 -14.24 16.25
CA GLU A 225 5.05 -14.72 15.33
C GLU A 225 4.41 -15.45 14.14
N MET A 226 3.23 -16.05 14.33
CA MET A 226 2.46 -16.66 13.23
C MET A 226 2.10 -15.66 12.14
N LEU A 227 2.01 -14.35 12.43
CA LEU A 227 1.83 -13.34 11.38
C LEU A 227 3.03 -13.32 10.42
N VAL A 228 4.25 -13.49 10.94
CA VAL A 228 5.48 -13.52 10.12
C VAL A 228 5.47 -14.75 9.22
N TYR A 229 5.06 -15.91 9.74
CA TYR A 229 4.87 -17.12 8.92
C TYR A 229 3.85 -16.91 7.81
N LEU A 230 2.65 -16.43 8.16
CA LEU A 230 1.57 -16.23 7.20
C LEU A 230 1.91 -15.19 6.14
N GLU A 231 2.72 -14.19 6.49
CA GLU A 231 3.17 -13.17 5.54
C GLU A 231 4.31 -13.67 4.66
N CYS A 232 5.27 -14.43 5.22
CA CYS A 232 6.31 -15.10 4.44
C CYS A 232 5.73 -16.11 3.45
N ASP A 233 4.81 -16.97 3.89
CA ASP A 233 4.14 -17.94 3.01
C ASP A 233 3.36 -17.21 1.91
N TYR A 234 2.66 -16.14 2.28
CA TYR A 234 1.97 -15.32 1.30
C TYR A 234 2.93 -14.70 0.28
N ILE A 235 4.05 -14.10 0.70
CA ILE A 235 5.06 -13.49 -0.19
C ILE A 235 5.70 -14.54 -1.10
N ASN A 236 6.06 -15.70 -0.54
CA ASN A 236 6.69 -16.80 -1.29
C ASN A 236 5.77 -17.36 -2.39
N ASN A 237 4.47 -17.37 -2.15
CA ASN A 237 3.48 -17.95 -3.07
C ASN A 237 2.80 -16.90 -3.96
N ASN A 238 2.78 -15.62 -3.54
CA ASN A 238 2.12 -14.50 -4.24
C ASN A 238 3.08 -13.30 -4.35
N ASN A 239 3.89 -13.27 -5.41
CA ASN A 239 4.78 -12.14 -5.71
C ASN A 239 4.06 -10.78 -5.87
N ALA A 240 2.74 -10.80 -6.04
CA ALA A 240 1.92 -9.68 -6.47
C ALA A 240 1.84 -8.50 -5.49
N LEU A 241 1.95 -8.68 -4.17
CA LEU A 241 1.70 -7.57 -3.23
C LEU A 241 2.76 -6.45 -3.26
N TYR A 242 4.02 -6.79 -3.57
CA TYR A 242 5.08 -5.79 -3.73
C TYR A 242 5.09 -5.17 -5.12
N ASP A 243 4.72 -5.93 -6.15
CA ASP A 243 4.45 -5.36 -7.47
C ASP A 243 3.25 -4.40 -7.37
N ILE A 244 2.25 -4.73 -6.56
CA ILE A 244 1.15 -3.83 -6.20
C ILE A 244 1.72 -2.59 -5.50
N TYR A 245 2.63 -2.71 -4.53
CA TYR A 245 3.18 -1.53 -3.84
C TYR A 245 3.96 -0.57 -4.75
N ILE A 246 4.93 -1.07 -5.53
CA ILE A 246 5.71 -0.24 -6.44
C ILE A 246 4.84 0.30 -7.57
N ASN A 247 3.98 -0.54 -8.17
CA ASN A 247 3.16 -0.09 -9.29
C ASN A 247 2.02 0.84 -8.84
N ASN A 248 1.56 0.78 -7.60
CA ASN A 248 0.54 1.71 -7.11
C ASN A 248 1.07 3.15 -7.01
N GLN A 249 2.39 3.38 -6.88
CA GLN A 249 2.95 4.73 -6.96
C GLN A 249 2.66 5.43 -8.29
N LYS A 250 2.29 4.67 -9.32
CA LYS A 250 1.86 5.18 -10.62
C LYS A 250 0.47 5.83 -10.58
N LEU A 251 -0.33 5.56 -9.55
CA LEU A 251 -1.69 6.07 -9.43
C LEU A 251 -1.72 7.37 -8.63
N LEU A 252 -2.41 8.38 -9.17
CA LEU A 252 -2.78 9.59 -8.46
C LEU A 252 -4.31 9.72 -8.42
N PHE A 253 -4.89 9.57 -7.25
CA PHE A 253 -6.32 9.78 -7.00
C PHE A 253 -6.60 11.25 -6.72
N SER A 254 -7.50 11.86 -7.49
CA SER A 254 -7.95 13.23 -7.25
C SER A 254 -9.31 13.23 -6.59
N ILE A 255 -9.39 13.84 -5.40
CA ILE A 255 -10.62 14.04 -4.64
C ILE A 255 -10.97 15.54 -4.67
N PRO A 256 -12.12 15.93 -5.26
CA PRO A 256 -12.42 17.33 -5.53
C PRO A 256 -12.90 18.10 -4.30
N THR A 257 -13.40 17.43 -3.25
CA THR A 257 -13.87 18.11 -2.04
C THR A 257 -13.62 17.28 -0.77
N ILE A 258 -13.43 17.97 0.36
CA ILE A 258 -13.39 17.34 1.68
C ILE A 258 -14.76 17.43 2.35
N ASN A 259 -15.28 16.29 2.81
CA ASN A 259 -16.37 16.20 3.76
C ASN A 259 -16.05 15.15 4.85
N HIS A 260 -17.01 14.89 5.75
CA HIS A 260 -16.84 13.97 6.89
C HIS A 260 -16.43 12.53 6.47
N ASN A 261 -16.75 12.11 5.24
CA ASN A 261 -16.38 10.79 4.74
C ASN A 261 -15.02 10.76 4.01
N THR A 262 -14.38 11.91 3.73
CA THR A 262 -13.11 11.94 2.99
C THR A 262 -12.01 11.17 3.71
N ILE A 263 -11.96 11.25 5.04
CA ILE A 263 -11.01 10.46 5.83
C ILE A 263 -11.25 8.96 5.64
N LYS A 264 -12.51 8.52 5.58
CA LYS A 264 -12.86 7.11 5.34
C LYS A 264 -12.45 6.67 3.94
N GLN A 265 -12.71 7.52 2.93
CA GLN A 265 -12.30 7.25 1.56
C GLN A 265 -10.78 7.18 1.41
N ILE A 266 -10.01 8.09 2.02
CA ILE A 266 -8.55 8.04 2.03
C ILE A 266 -8.07 6.72 2.63
N LYS A 267 -8.57 6.35 3.82
CA LYS A 267 -8.23 5.07 4.46
C LYS A 267 -8.52 3.90 3.55
N ASN A 268 -9.67 3.90 2.88
CA ASN A 268 -10.08 2.85 1.97
C ASN A 268 -9.21 2.81 0.70
N ILE A 269 -8.88 3.94 0.07
CA ILE A 269 -7.94 4.00 -1.06
C ILE A 269 -6.57 3.46 -0.65
N VAL A 270 -6.03 3.91 0.49
CA VAL A 270 -4.72 3.49 1.00
C VAL A 270 -4.71 1.99 1.31
N LEU A 271 -5.83 1.43 1.78
CA LEU A 271 -5.97 0.00 2.06
C LEU A 271 -5.90 -0.85 0.77
N PHE A 272 -6.57 -0.43 -0.31
CA PHE A 272 -6.65 -1.23 -1.56
C PHE A 272 -5.58 -0.91 -2.60
N ASN A 273 -5.04 0.31 -2.59
CA ASN A 273 -4.07 0.83 -3.55
C ASN A 273 -2.87 1.45 -2.82
N PHE A 274 -2.30 0.71 -1.86
CA PHE A 274 -1.23 1.26 -1.03
C PHE A 274 -0.03 1.73 -1.85
N GLY A 275 0.56 2.87 -1.46
CA GLY A 275 1.63 3.54 -2.21
C GLY A 275 1.11 4.49 -3.30
N CYS A 276 -0.18 4.49 -3.58
CA CYS A 276 -0.78 5.50 -4.44
C CYS A 276 -0.66 6.89 -3.83
N LYS A 277 -0.77 7.88 -4.71
CA LYS A 277 -0.80 9.28 -4.36
C LYS A 277 -2.24 9.75 -4.32
N ILE A 278 -2.55 10.66 -3.41
CA ILE A 278 -3.89 11.24 -3.28
C ILE A 278 -3.73 12.76 -3.25
N ILE A 279 -4.40 13.47 -4.14
CA ILE A 279 -4.50 14.93 -4.13
C ILE A 279 -5.92 15.32 -3.78
N ILE A 280 -6.04 16.25 -2.83
CA ILE A 280 -7.32 16.67 -2.26
C ILE A 280 -7.41 18.19 -2.34
N ASN A 281 -8.56 18.70 -2.78
CA ASN A 281 -8.79 20.14 -2.85
C ASN A 281 -9.56 20.65 -1.61
N ASN A 282 -8.87 21.20 -0.59
CA ASN A 282 -9.44 22.04 0.48
C ASN A 282 -8.38 22.54 1.52
N HIS A 283 -8.78 23.54 2.31
CA HIS A 283 -8.08 24.19 3.42
C HIS A 283 -8.31 23.60 4.82
N LEU A 284 -9.09 22.52 4.98
CA LEU A 284 -9.26 21.97 6.33
C LEU A 284 -7.88 21.64 6.88
N ASN A 285 -7.58 22.25 8.04
CA ASN A 285 -6.30 22.22 8.72
C ASN A 285 -6.07 20.80 9.26
N LEU A 286 -5.87 19.85 8.35
CA LEU A 286 -5.69 18.42 8.60
C LEU A 286 -4.26 18.14 9.11
N ASN A 287 -3.68 19.10 9.86
CA ASN A 287 -2.34 19.04 10.43
C ASN A 287 -2.11 17.78 11.29
N GLU A 288 -3.18 17.09 11.69
CA GLU A 288 -3.11 15.89 12.51
C GLU A 288 -3.35 14.58 11.76
N ILE A 289 -3.95 14.58 10.56
CA ILE A 289 -4.60 13.34 10.10
C ILE A 289 -3.71 12.43 9.25
N TYR A 290 -2.76 12.94 8.45
CA TYR A 290 -1.73 12.09 7.81
C TYR A 290 -0.50 12.90 7.38
N LYS A 291 0.61 12.84 8.14
CA LYS A 291 1.97 13.15 7.64
C LYS A 291 2.50 12.01 6.75
N ASN A 292 1.67 11.50 5.84
CA ASN A 292 2.09 10.42 4.95
C ASN A 292 2.58 11.06 3.64
N ASN A 293 3.78 10.69 3.18
CA ASN A 293 4.48 11.33 2.05
C ASN A 293 3.73 11.29 0.69
N ASN A 294 2.57 10.64 0.63
CA ASN A 294 1.78 10.44 -0.60
C ASN A 294 0.41 11.12 -0.59
N ILE A 295 0.08 11.93 0.43
CA ILE A 295 -1.16 12.70 0.47
C ILE A 295 -0.83 14.19 0.31
N TYR A 296 -1.47 14.81 -0.67
CA TYR A 296 -1.23 16.19 -1.07
C TYR A 296 -2.51 17.01 -0.93
N TYR A 297 -2.35 18.27 -0.57
CA TYR A 297 -3.44 19.21 -0.38
C TYR A 297 -3.28 20.38 -1.34
N ASN A 298 -4.21 20.50 -2.29
CA ASN A 298 -4.38 21.71 -3.06
C ASN A 298 -5.15 22.71 -2.20
N LEU A 299 -4.47 23.79 -1.84
CA LEU A 299 -5.00 24.85 -0.98
C LEU A 299 -5.80 25.90 -1.75
N ASN A 300 -6.17 25.65 -3.00
CA ASN A 300 -7.08 26.55 -3.70
C ASN A 300 -8.52 26.30 -3.24
N ASN A 301 -9.21 27.36 -2.82
CA ASN A 301 -10.58 27.25 -2.34
C ASN A 301 -11.57 27.39 -3.50
N TYR A 302 -12.26 26.31 -3.83
CA TYR A 302 -13.28 26.31 -4.87
C TYR A 302 -14.65 25.98 -4.26
N ASN A 303 -15.62 26.89 -4.43
CA ASN A 303 -16.99 26.71 -3.93
C ASN A 303 -17.79 25.73 -4.78
N TYR A 304 -17.50 24.44 -4.64
CA TYR A 304 -18.23 23.38 -5.32
C TYR A 304 -19.67 23.25 -4.80
N SER A 305 -20.62 23.10 -5.72
CA SER A 305 -21.99 22.71 -5.40
C SER A 305 -22.45 21.62 -6.36
N LYS A 306 -23.37 20.76 -5.89
CA LYS A 306 -23.95 19.70 -6.71
C LYS A 306 -24.54 20.27 -8.02
N GLY A 307 -24.29 19.58 -9.13
CA GLY A 307 -24.75 19.98 -10.46
C GLY A 307 -23.87 21.03 -11.16
N LYS A 308 -22.81 21.51 -10.49
CA LYS A 308 -21.73 22.26 -11.14
C LYS A 308 -20.62 21.31 -11.56
N GLY A 309 -19.90 21.68 -12.61
CA GLY A 309 -18.79 20.88 -13.12
C GLY A 309 -17.63 20.76 -12.14
N SER A 310 -17.30 19.53 -11.72
CA SER A 310 -16.14 19.23 -10.85
C SER A 310 -14.83 19.08 -11.62
N LEU A 311 -14.87 18.97 -12.95
CA LEU A 311 -13.68 18.79 -13.80
C LEU A 311 -12.62 19.89 -13.59
N PHE A 312 -13.05 21.13 -13.37
CA PHE A 312 -12.14 22.24 -13.08
C PHE A 312 -11.28 21.96 -11.84
N ILE A 313 -11.86 21.39 -10.78
CA ILE A 313 -11.14 21.05 -9.55
C ILE A 313 -10.10 19.95 -9.83
N HIS A 314 -10.48 18.92 -10.61
CA HIS A 314 -9.56 17.88 -11.03
C HIS A 314 -8.39 18.43 -11.86
N ILE A 315 -8.66 19.38 -12.76
CA ILE A 315 -7.63 20.07 -13.54
C ILE A 315 -6.67 20.84 -12.64
N ASN A 316 -7.20 21.58 -11.65
CA ASN A 316 -6.38 22.32 -10.72
C ASN A 316 -5.51 21.39 -9.85
N ASN A 317 -6.08 20.30 -9.35
CA ASN A 317 -5.33 19.27 -8.64
C ASN A 317 -4.21 18.68 -9.51
N PHE A 318 -4.50 18.41 -10.77
CA PHE A 318 -3.51 17.92 -11.73
C PHE A 318 -2.38 18.94 -11.96
N GLN A 319 -2.70 20.21 -12.19
CA GLN A 319 -1.68 21.27 -12.35
C GLN A 319 -0.83 21.42 -11.08
N PHE A 320 -1.46 21.40 -9.91
CA PHE A 320 -0.77 21.48 -8.62
C PHE A 320 0.29 20.38 -8.47
N VAL A 321 -0.08 19.11 -8.72
CA VAL A 321 0.88 18.01 -8.57
C VAL A 321 1.98 18.02 -9.64
N VAL A 322 1.68 18.47 -10.86
CA VAL A 322 2.66 18.60 -11.94
C VAL A 322 3.68 19.67 -11.59
N ASN A 323 3.22 20.82 -11.07
CA ASN A 323 4.10 21.92 -10.65
C ASN A 323 5.03 21.52 -9.50
N LEU A 324 4.59 20.61 -8.63
CA LEU A 324 5.42 20.03 -7.56
C LEU A 324 6.35 18.91 -8.03
N ASN A 325 6.39 18.58 -9.32
CA ASN A 325 7.14 17.46 -9.88
C ASN A 325 6.82 16.11 -9.21
N ILE A 326 5.57 15.93 -8.79
CA ILE A 326 5.13 14.66 -8.22
C ILE A 326 5.06 13.61 -9.35
N ASP A 327 5.73 12.49 -9.14
CA ASP A 327 5.77 11.41 -10.12
C ASP A 327 4.49 10.55 -10.08
N PHE A 328 3.89 10.30 -11.24
CA PHE A 328 2.72 9.41 -11.42
C PHE A 328 2.51 9.14 -12.92
N GLU A 329 1.83 8.05 -13.25
CA GLU A 329 1.54 7.64 -14.64
C GLU A 329 0.05 7.80 -15.00
N TYR A 330 -0.85 7.53 -14.04
CA TYR A 330 -2.30 7.54 -14.25
C TYR A 330 -2.99 8.49 -13.27
N PHE A 331 -3.83 9.37 -13.82
CA PHE A 331 -4.67 10.28 -13.07
C PHE A 331 -6.08 9.69 -12.95
N ILE A 332 -6.57 9.58 -11.72
CA ILE A 332 -7.85 8.95 -11.40
C ILE A 332 -8.80 10.00 -10.85
N LEU A 333 -10.00 10.08 -11.42
CA LEU A 333 -11.04 11.02 -11.00
C LEU A 333 -12.04 10.32 -10.08
N LEU A 334 -12.20 10.84 -8.86
CA LEU A 334 -13.22 10.46 -7.90
C LEU A 334 -14.17 11.65 -7.71
N SER A 335 -15.47 11.44 -7.49
CA SER A 335 -16.43 12.56 -7.42
C SER A 335 -16.57 13.19 -6.05
N ASP A 336 -16.62 12.33 -5.04
CA ASP A 336 -16.89 12.66 -3.65
C ASP A 336 -16.37 11.51 -2.80
N SER A 337 -16.47 11.68 -1.48
CA SER A 337 -16.02 10.68 -0.53
C SER A 337 -17.06 9.65 -0.13
N THR A 338 -17.83 9.16 -1.09
CA THR A 338 -18.78 8.04 -0.89
C THR A 338 -18.42 6.78 -1.67
N GLU A 339 -17.17 6.70 -2.11
CA GLU A 339 -16.65 5.57 -2.86
C GLU A 339 -15.95 4.56 -1.94
N MET A 340 -16.18 3.28 -2.22
CA MET A 340 -15.64 2.15 -1.47
C MET A 340 -14.96 1.19 -2.44
N PHE A 341 -13.64 1.14 -2.38
CA PHE A 341 -12.82 0.11 -3.00
C PHE A 341 -13.08 -1.22 -2.32
N ILE A 342 -13.22 -2.26 -3.14
CA ILE A 342 -13.65 -3.60 -2.74
C ILE A 342 -12.76 -4.71 -3.32
N LYS A 343 -11.87 -4.39 -4.28
CA LYS A 343 -10.94 -5.37 -4.86
C LYS A 343 -9.52 -4.83 -4.94
N PRO A 344 -8.50 -5.69 -4.71
CA PRO A 344 -7.12 -5.36 -5.04
C PRO A 344 -6.91 -5.36 -6.56
N GLU A 345 -5.67 -5.07 -6.98
CA GLU A 345 -5.21 -5.20 -8.37
C GLU A 345 -5.80 -4.22 -9.38
N LEU A 346 -6.37 -3.09 -8.93
CA LEU A 346 -6.85 -2.03 -9.83
C LEU A 346 -5.74 -1.57 -10.80
N ILE A 347 -4.49 -1.45 -10.33
CA ILE A 347 -3.37 -1.07 -11.19
C ILE A 347 -3.18 -2.02 -12.38
N LYS A 348 -3.38 -3.33 -12.23
CA LYS A 348 -3.27 -4.29 -13.34
C LYS A 348 -4.33 -4.02 -14.42
N TYR A 349 -5.54 -3.68 -13.99
CA TYR A 349 -6.62 -3.29 -14.89
C TYR A 349 -6.28 -1.99 -15.62
N ILE A 350 -5.81 -0.98 -14.89
CA ILE A 350 -5.40 0.30 -15.46
C ILE A 350 -4.25 0.13 -16.45
N GLU A 351 -3.23 -0.66 -16.12
CA GLU A 351 -2.08 -0.89 -17.01
C GLU A 351 -2.44 -1.65 -18.29
N LYS A 352 -3.46 -2.53 -18.22
CA LYS A 352 -3.97 -3.26 -19.37
C LYS A 352 -4.64 -2.34 -20.39
N TYR A 353 -5.48 -1.41 -19.93
CA TYR A 353 -6.27 -0.54 -20.81
C TYR A 353 -5.63 0.83 -21.05
N LYS A 354 -4.72 1.25 -20.17
CA LYS A 354 -4.07 2.56 -20.09
C LYS A 354 -5.00 3.74 -19.80
N ASN A 355 -6.19 3.73 -20.38
CA ASN A 355 -7.23 4.71 -20.17
C ASN A 355 -8.55 3.97 -20.03
N GLY A 356 -9.44 4.47 -19.17
CA GLY A 356 -10.77 3.92 -19.03
C GLY A 356 -11.74 4.98 -18.57
N LEU A 357 -12.81 5.09 -19.35
CA LEU A 357 -13.88 6.06 -19.17
C LEU A 357 -15.08 5.61 -19.98
N GLN A 358 -16.27 6.01 -19.54
CA GLN A 358 -17.48 5.70 -20.25
C GLN A 358 -17.68 6.68 -21.41
N MET A 359 -17.95 6.16 -22.61
CA MET A 359 -18.18 6.95 -23.82
C MET A 359 -19.54 6.63 -24.40
N ILE A 360 -20.48 7.55 -24.26
CA ILE A 360 -21.80 7.50 -24.90
C ILE A 360 -21.88 8.67 -25.87
N GLU A 361 -22.05 8.39 -27.15
CA GLU A 361 -22.28 9.42 -28.17
C GLU A 361 -23.65 10.08 -27.97
N PHE A 362 -23.71 11.39 -28.13
CA PHE A 362 -24.96 12.10 -28.21
C PHE A 362 -25.73 11.69 -29.48
N THR A 363 -26.99 11.30 -29.29
CA THR A 363 -27.97 11.13 -30.36
C THR A 363 -29.29 11.73 -29.90
N GLU A 364 -30.13 12.15 -30.84
CA GLU A 364 -31.46 12.73 -30.52
C GLU A 364 -32.36 11.74 -29.76
N ASP A 365 -32.17 10.44 -29.99
CA ASP A 365 -32.91 9.36 -29.32
C ASP A 365 -32.43 9.10 -27.87
N ASN A 366 -31.25 9.62 -27.49
CA ASN A 366 -30.70 9.38 -26.17
C ASN A 366 -31.41 10.24 -25.11
N LYS A 367 -32.11 9.57 -24.20
CA LYS A 367 -32.95 10.23 -23.19
C LYS A 367 -32.23 10.64 -21.91
N TRP A 368 -30.90 10.49 -21.84
CA TRP A 368 -30.13 10.90 -20.67
C TRP A 368 -30.30 12.41 -20.38
N HIS A 369 -30.58 12.74 -19.12
CA HIS A 369 -30.92 14.10 -18.70
C HIS A 369 -29.86 15.17 -19.06
N LEU A 370 -28.56 14.85 -19.08
CA LEU A 370 -27.53 15.84 -19.47
C LEU A 370 -27.61 16.21 -20.95
N PHE A 371 -27.88 15.24 -21.81
CA PHE A 371 -28.06 15.49 -23.23
C PHE A 371 -29.30 16.35 -23.53
N LYS A 372 -30.29 16.38 -22.63
CA LYS A 372 -31.46 17.27 -22.71
C LYS A 372 -31.18 18.71 -22.28
N LYS A 373 -30.04 19.01 -21.64
CA LYS A 373 -29.66 20.38 -21.23
C LYS A 373 -29.19 21.25 -22.40
N ASN A 374 -29.18 20.74 -23.65
CA ASN A 374 -28.71 21.46 -24.85
C ASN A 374 -27.27 22.00 -24.71
N ILE A 375 -26.39 21.21 -24.09
CA ILE A 375 -25.01 21.61 -23.76
C ILE A 375 -24.21 22.02 -25.00
N HIS A 376 -24.51 21.44 -26.18
CA HIS A 376 -23.92 21.84 -27.46
C HIS A 376 -24.15 23.31 -27.83
N ASN A 377 -25.17 23.97 -27.25
CA ASN A 377 -25.43 25.39 -27.44
C ASN A 377 -24.69 26.28 -26.43
N HIS A 378 -24.08 25.71 -25.39
CA HIS A 378 -23.27 26.47 -24.44
C HIS A 378 -22.02 27.02 -25.15
N TYR A 379 -21.81 28.34 -25.12
CA TYR A 379 -20.85 29.01 -26.00
C TYR A 379 -19.41 28.47 -25.85
N LYS A 380 -18.98 28.12 -24.64
CA LYS A 380 -17.63 27.54 -24.40
C LYS A 380 -17.51 26.15 -24.99
N PHE A 381 -18.55 25.32 -24.87
CA PHE A 381 -18.53 23.96 -25.40
C PHE A 381 -18.68 23.95 -26.93
N LYS A 382 -19.49 24.86 -27.48
CA LYS A 382 -19.59 25.08 -28.92
C LYS A 382 -18.22 25.41 -29.54
N LYS A 383 -17.42 26.26 -28.90
CA LYS A 383 -16.04 26.55 -29.33
C LYS A 383 -15.15 25.31 -29.39
N ILE A 384 -15.33 24.34 -28.49
CA ILE A 384 -14.60 23.06 -28.54
C ILE A 384 -14.97 22.29 -29.81
N LEU A 385 -16.26 22.15 -30.10
CA LEU A 385 -16.75 21.44 -31.27
C LEU A 385 -16.29 22.11 -32.57
N GLU A 386 -16.35 23.44 -32.63
CA GLU A 386 -15.83 24.24 -33.73
C GLU A 386 -14.32 24.07 -33.92
N TYR A 387 -13.55 24.05 -32.83
CA TYR A 387 -12.10 23.85 -32.87
C TYR A 387 -11.70 22.51 -33.51
N PHE A 388 -12.46 21.44 -33.23
CA PHE A 388 -12.24 20.13 -33.83
C PHE A 388 -12.93 19.93 -35.18
N ASN A 389 -13.69 20.93 -35.66
CA ASN A 389 -14.48 20.87 -36.88
C ASN A 389 -15.39 19.63 -36.95
N ASP A 390 -16.05 19.31 -35.83
CA ASP A 390 -16.92 18.14 -35.70
C ASP A 390 -18.05 18.46 -34.70
N ILE A 391 -19.23 17.93 -34.96
CA ILE A 391 -20.45 18.17 -34.15
C ILE A 391 -20.68 17.07 -33.12
N LYS A 392 -19.93 15.96 -33.22
CA LYS A 392 -20.07 14.83 -32.31
C LYS A 392 -19.58 15.20 -30.93
N TYR A 393 -20.33 14.80 -29.91
CA TYR A 393 -19.86 14.88 -28.54
C TYR A 393 -20.29 13.67 -27.75
N PHE A 394 -19.58 13.47 -26.65
CA PHE A 394 -19.69 12.28 -25.84
C PHE A 394 -19.96 12.69 -24.40
N GLY A 395 -20.60 11.79 -23.68
CA GLY A 395 -20.61 11.86 -22.23
C GLY A 395 -20.56 10.49 -21.59
N GLY A 396 -20.54 10.50 -20.28
CA GLY A 396 -20.45 9.29 -19.47
C GLY A 396 -20.29 9.64 -18.01
N GLN A 397 -20.04 8.62 -17.21
CA GLN A 397 -19.77 8.74 -15.80
C GLN A 397 -18.48 9.56 -15.56
N GLY A 398 -18.48 10.45 -14.56
CA GLY A 398 -17.31 11.26 -14.19
C GLY A 398 -16.33 10.52 -13.28
N GLU A 399 -16.85 9.60 -12.47
CA GLU A 399 -16.14 8.87 -11.43
C GLU A 399 -15.46 7.59 -11.91
N GLY A 400 -14.34 7.23 -11.29
CA GLY A 400 -13.65 5.98 -11.60
C GLY A 400 -13.00 5.97 -12.98
N ASN A 401 -12.96 7.14 -13.64
CA ASN A 401 -12.21 7.36 -14.85
C ASN A 401 -10.72 7.37 -14.50
N PHE A 402 -9.92 6.71 -15.34
CA PHE A 402 -8.46 6.70 -15.23
C PHE A 402 -7.84 7.05 -16.58
N ILE A 403 -6.90 7.98 -16.58
CA ILE A 403 -6.33 8.55 -17.80
C ILE A 403 -4.81 8.68 -17.63
N GLN A 404 -4.04 8.35 -18.67
CA GLN A 404 -2.60 8.54 -18.65
C GLN A 404 -2.24 10.02 -18.48
N LYS A 405 -1.19 10.31 -17.71
CA LYS A 405 -0.72 11.67 -17.39
C LYS A 405 -0.54 12.55 -18.63
N ASN A 406 0.04 12.01 -19.71
CA ASN A 406 0.24 12.77 -20.95
C ASN A 406 -1.09 13.12 -21.65
N ILE A 407 -2.07 12.22 -21.66
CA ILE A 407 -3.39 12.50 -22.24
C ILE A 407 -4.14 13.51 -21.38
N PHE A 408 -4.12 13.34 -20.05
CA PHE A 408 -4.78 14.29 -19.15
C PHE A 408 -4.14 15.68 -19.17
N MET A 409 -2.83 15.78 -19.45
CA MET A 409 -2.14 17.04 -19.70
C MET A 409 -2.74 17.78 -20.91
N GLU A 410 -2.99 17.08 -22.03
CA GLU A 410 -3.61 17.69 -23.21
C GLU A 410 -5.08 18.07 -22.95
N ILE A 411 -5.82 17.24 -22.21
CA ILE A 411 -7.18 17.58 -21.75
C ILE A 411 -7.15 18.87 -20.93
N THR A 412 -6.20 18.97 -20.00
CA THR A 412 -6.03 20.15 -19.14
C THR A 412 -5.76 21.41 -19.97
N LYS A 413 -4.84 21.35 -20.94
CA LYS A 413 -4.53 22.47 -21.83
C LYS A 413 -5.75 22.94 -22.62
N LEU A 414 -6.47 22.00 -23.23
CA LEU A 414 -7.66 22.32 -24.04
C LEU A 414 -8.80 22.84 -23.16
N TYR A 415 -9.04 22.25 -22.00
CA TYR A 415 -10.05 22.75 -21.09
C TYR A 415 -9.76 24.21 -20.69
N LEU A 416 -8.53 24.52 -20.29
CA LEU A 416 -8.13 25.88 -19.92
C LEU A 416 -8.18 26.85 -21.12
N LEU A 417 -7.96 26.39 -22.34
CA LEU A 417 -8.08 27.21 -23.55
C LEU A 417 -9.53 27.69 -23.78
N PHE A 418 -10.53 26.88 -23.44
CA PHE A 418 -11.94 27.18 -23.73
C PHE A 418 -12.75 27.65 -22.52
N TYR A 419 -12.37 27.20 -21.33
CA TYR A 419 -13.04 27.54 -20.08
C TYR A 419 -12.30 28.57 -19.25
N ASP A 420 -11.09 28.96 -19.65
CA ASP A 420 -10.20 29.84 -18.89
C ASP A 420 -9.99 29.28 -17.48
N SER A 421 -9.83 30.16 -16.48
CA SER A 421 -9.82 29.82 -15.07
C SER A 421 -11.21 29.92 -14.42
N ASP A 422 -12.30 29.99 -15.19
CA ASP A 422 -13.64 30.13 -14.63
C ASP A 422 -14.04 28.86 -13.87
N GLU A 423 -14.30 29.02 -12.56
CA GLU A 423 -14.28 27.90 -11.63
C GLU A 423 -15.43 26.91 -11.83
N PHE A 424 -16.59 27.35 -12.33
CA PHE A 424 -17.77 26.48 -12.42
C PHE A 424 -18.68 26.80 -13.58
N ASN A 425 -18.93 25.77 -14.40
CA ASN A 425 -20.01 25.76 -15.36
C ASN A 425 -21.31 25.26 -14.68
N ASP A 426 -22.44 25.64 -15.25
CA ASP A 426 -23.80 25.28 -14.83
C ASP A 426 -24.22 23.86 -15.21
N TYR A 427 -23.25 23.03 -15.63
CA TYR A 427 -23.41 21.62 -15.91
C TYR A 427 -22.14 20.82 -15.55
N GLU A 428 -22.33 19.51 -15.48
CA GLU A 428 -21.40 18.47 -15.05
C GLU A 428 -20.33 18.23 -16.13
N THR A 429 -19.36 19.14 -16.22
CA THR A 429 -18.29 19.11 -17.24
C THR A 429 -17.46 17.82 -17.26
N GLU A 430 -17.30 17.16 -16.13
CA GLU A 430 -16.63 15.87 -15.95
C GLU A 430 -17.38 14.71 -16.61
N GLU A 431 -18.67 14.88 -16.89
CA GLU A 431 -19.53 13.90 -17.55
C GLU A 431 -19.68 14.14 -19.06
N ILE A 432 -19.29 15.33 -19.57
CA ILE A 432 -19.46 15.70 -20.98
C ILE A 432 -18.14 16.19 -21.61
N VAL A 433 -17.53 17.21 -21.02
CA VAL A 433 -16.33 17.86 -21.58
C VAL A 433 -15.14 16.91 -21.53
N LEU A 434 -14.96 16.18 -20.44
CA LEU A 434 -13.87 15.22 -20.29
C LEU A 434 -13.89 14.16 -21.39
N GLN A 435 -15.04 13.52 -21.59
CA GLN A 435 -15.28 12.45 -22.55
C GLN A 435 -15.10 12.95 -23.98
N THR A 436 -15.65 14.13 -24.27
CA THR A 436 -15.54 14.78 -25.58
C THR A 436 -14.09 15.14 -25.91
N LEU A 437 -13.37 15.80 -24.99
CA LEU A 437 -11.95 16.11 -25.20
C LEU A 437 -11.10 14.84 -25.35
N PHE A 438 -11.35 13.83 -24.52
CA PHE A 438 -10.65 12.56 -24.62
C PHE A 438 -10.86 11.89 -25.99
N TYR A 439 -12.08 11.90 -26.53
CA TYR A 439 -12.37 11.35 -27.86
C TYR A 439 -11.46 11.94 -28.94
N TYR A 440 -11.35 13.27 -28.96
CA TYR A 440 -10.58 13.99 -29.97
C TYR A 440 -9.07 13.79 -29.79
N ILE A 441 -8.56 13.91 -28.56
CA ILE A 441 -7.13 13.73 -28.27
C ILE A 441 -6.67 12.31 -28.59
N ASN A 442 -7.50 11.32 -28.28
CA ASN A 442 -7.13 9.92 -28.40
C ASN A 442 -7.20 9.38 -29.85
N ASN A 443 -7.51 10.23 -30.83
CA ASN A 443 -7.49 9.92 -32.27
C ASN A 443 -8.24 8.63 -32.64
N LYS A 444 -9.25 8.22 -31.85
CA LYS A 444 -10.08 7.02 -32.08
C LYS A 444 -9.30 5.67 -32.08
N LYS A 445 -8.10 5.60 -31.49
CA LYS A 445 -7.13 4.50 -31.75
C LYS A 445 -6.78 3.57 -30.58
N LEU A 446 -7.27 3.78 -29.36
CA LEU A 446 -6.91 2.90 -28.22
C LEU A 446 -8.03 1.95 -27.80
N SER A 447 -7.62 0.79 -27.29
CA SER A 447 -8.49 -0.06 -26.46
C SER A 447 -8.87 0.70 -25.20
N LEU A 448 -10.14 0.99 -25.02
CA LEU A 448 -10.64 1.75 -23.88
C LEU A 448 -11.15 0.78 -22.80
N GLY A 449 -10.69 0.97 -21.56
CA GLY A 449 -11.30 0.33 -20.39
C GLY A 449 -12.63 1.00 -20.06
N ILE A 450 -13.47 0.33 -19.28
CA ILE A 450 -14.62 1.00 -18.64
C ILE A 450 -14.15 1.61 -17.31
N PRO A 451 -14.87 2.61 -16.76
CA PRO A 451 -14.61 3.07 -15.39
C PRO A 451 -14.55 1.89 -14.43
N PHE A 452 -13.73 1.96 -13.38
CA PHE A 452 -13.62 0.85 -12.43
C PHE A 452 -14.67 0.89 -11.31
N ILE A 453 -15.54 1.91 -11.31
CA ILE A 453 -16.55 2.17 -10.28
C ILE A 453 -17.93 1.80 -10.78
N LEU A 454 -18.61 0.91 -10.04
CA LEU A 454 -20.05 0.72 -10.18
C LEU A 454 -20.80 1.77 -9.35
N GLN A 455 -21.57 2.59 -10.03
CA GLN A 455 -22.40 3.64 -9.43
C GLN A 455 -23.79 3.14 -9.12
N ASN A 456 -24.43 3.65 -8.06
CA ASN A 456 -25.80 3.30 -7.72
C ASN A 456 -26.84 4.35 -8.16
N TYR A 457 -26.48 5.61 -8.39
CA TYR A 457 -27.48 6.65 -8.67
C TYR A 457 -28.18 6.53 -10.04
N CYS A 458 -27.69 5.65 -10.91
CA CYS A 458 -28.25 5.35 -12.23
C CYS A 458 -29.00 4.02 -12.28
N ASN A 459 -29.05 3.27 -11.18
CA ASN A 459 -29.70 1.97 -11.11
C ASN A 459 -30.44 1.78 -9.78
N ASN A 460 -31.36 0.83 -9.76
CA ASN A 460 -32.10 0.47 -8.56
C ASN A 460 -31.50 -0.81 -7.96
N ILE A 461 -30.18 -0.83 -7.76
CA ILE A 461 -29.49 -1.99 -7.18
C ILE A 461 -29.31 -1.75 -5.68
N ASN A 462 -29.79 -2.69 -4.86
CA ASN A 462 -29.52 -2.66 -3.43
C ASN A 462 -28.09 -3.16 -3.17
N TYR A 463 -27.21 -2.31 -2.63
CA TYR A 463 -25.85 -2.70 -2.25
C TYR A 463 -25.83 -3.28 -0.84
N ASP A 464 -26.48 -4.43 -0.69
CA ASP A 464 -26.38 -5.21 0.54
C ASP A 464 -25.09 -6.05 0.58
N LEU A 465 -24.88 -6.69 1.73
CA LEU A 465 -23.69 -7.47 2.01
C LEU A 465 -23.50 -8.62 1.03
N ASP A 466 -24.58 -9.32 0.67
CA ASP A 466 -24.56 -10.45 -0.25
C ASP A 466 -24.14 -9.99 -1.65
N PHE A 467 -24.73 -8.89 -2.13
CA PHE A 467 -24.39 -8.31 -3.43
C PHE A 467 -22.90 -7.91 -3.51
N ILE A 468 -22.40 -7.20 -2.50
CA ILE A 468 -20.99 -6.77 -2.46
C ILE A 468 -20.07 -7.98 -2.37
N THR A 469 -20.40 -8.97 -1.54
CA THR A 469 -19.64 -10.22 -1.41
C THR A 469 -19.53 -10.94 -2.75
N LYS A 470 -20.63 -11.07 -3.48
CA LYS A 470 -20.64 -11.66 -4.82
C LYS A 470 -19.82 -10.84 -5.82
N ILE A 471 -19.79 -9.50 -5.70
CA ILE A 471 -18.87 -8.69 -6.52
C ILE A 471 -17.44 -9.04 -6.19
N ILE A 472 -17.04 -9.02 -4.91
CA ILE A 472 -15.67 -9.29 -4.46
C ILE A 472 -15.17 -10.63 -5.02
N PHE A 473 -16.00 -11.67 -4.98
CA PHE A 473 -15.65 -13.02 -5.46
C PHE A 473 -15.88 -13.25 -6.97
N ASN A 474 -16.30 -12.23 -7.72
CA ASN A 474 -16.58 -12.31 -9.16
C ASN A 474 -17.74 -13.26 -9.55
N GLU A 475 -18.72 -13.42 -8.66
CA GLU A 475 -19.79 -14.43 -8.74
C GLU A 475 -21.12 -13.90 -9.31
N ILE A 476 -21.14 -12.63 -9.75
CA ILE A 476 -22.37 -11.98 -10.21
C ILE A 476 -22.21 -11.27 -11.56
N VAL A 477 -23.28 -11.33 -12.35
CA VAL A 477 -23.53 -10.44 -13.49
C VAL A 477 -24.39 -9.30 -12.98
N ILE A 478 -23.99 -8.05 -13.23
CA ILE A 478 -24.69 -6.88 -12.68
C ILE A 478 -26.12 -6.84 -13.24
N PRO A 479 -27.16 -6.79 -12.38
CA PRO A 479 -28.54 -6.78 -12.82
C PRO A 479 -28.87 -5.63 -13.77
N ASN A 480 -29.73 -5.91 -14.75
CA ASN A 480 -30.23 -4.90 -15.68
C ASN A 480 -31.41 -4.11 -15.10
N ASN A 481 -31.12 -3.31 -14.07
CA ASN A 481 -32.12 -2.52 -13.35
C ASN A 481 -31.75 -1.02 -13.34
N TYR A 482 -31.94 -0.33 -14.47
CA TYR A 482 -31.59 1.09 -14.62
C TYR A 482 -32.79 2.01 -14.42
N ILE A 483 -32.52 3.26 -14.02
CA ILE A 483 -33.54 4.30 -13.89
C ILE A 483 -33.78 4.94 -15.28
N LYS A 484 -35.04 5.19 -15.64
CA LYS A 484 -35.36 5.83 -16.92
C LYS A 484 -34.77 7.24 -16.98
N ASN A 485 -34.25 7.63 -18.13
CA ASN A 485 -33.64 8.95 -18.41
C ASN A 485 -32.35 9.27 -17.62
N THR A 486 -31.76 8.30 -16.92
CA THR A 486 -30.42 8.44 -16.34
C THR A 486 -29.36 7.86 -17.28
N LEU A 487 -28.11 8.17 -17.00
CA LEU A 487 -26.98 7.48 -17.61
C LEU A 487 -27.11 5.98 -17.32
N ILE A 488 -26.81 5.10 -18.27
CA ILE A 488 -26.77 3.65 -18.01
C ILE A 488 -25.35 3.30 -17.62
N SER A 489 -25.13 2.69 -16.45
CA SER A 489 -23.79 2.27 -16.03
C SER A 489 -23.18 1.28 -17.05
N PRO A 490 -21.89 1.42 -17.40
CA PRO A 490 -21.24 0.55 -18.37
C PRO A 490 -21.04 -0.88 -17.85
N HIS A 491 -21.34 -1.13 -16.58
CA HIS A 491 -21.22 -2.44 -15.94
C HIS A 491 -22.51 -3.28 -16.02
N ILE A 492 -23.64 -2.66 -16.33
CA ILE A 492 -24.94 -3.33 -16.33
C ILE A 492 -24.97 -4.47 -17.35
N GLY A 493 -25.44 -5.65 -16.93
CA GLY A 493 -25.49 -6.85 -17.76
C GLY A 493 -24.12 -7.51 -17.99
N LEU A 494 -23.05 -6.99 -17.38
CA LEU A 494 -21.70 -7.54 -17.50
C LEU A 494 -21.27 -8.26 -16.21
N ASN A 495 -20.26 -9.12 -16.35
CA ASN A 495 -19.61 -9.75 -15.21
C ASN A 495 -18.83 -8.70 -14.40
N CYS A 496 -18.87 -8.80 -13.08
CA CYS A 496 -18.30 -7.82 -12.15
C CYS A 496 -16.76 -7.85 -12.02
N LYS A 497 -16.03 -8.64 -12.83
CA LYS A 497 -14.56 -8.75 -12.83
C LYS A 497 -13.82 -7.41 -12.85
N ASN A 498 -14.35 -6.42 -13.55
CA ASN A 498 -13.71 -5.12 -13.72
C ASN A 498 -14.24 -4.02 -12.77
N ILE A 499 -15.00 -4.41 -11.73
CA ILE A 499 -15.51 -3.49 -10.71
C ILE A 499 -14.61 -3.57 -9.50
N TYR A 500 -13.87 -2.50 -9.25
CA TYR A 500 -12.89 -2.39 -8.17
C TYR A 500 -13.36 -1.50 -7.03
N SER A 501 -14.34 -0.64 -7.29
CA SER A 501 -14.96 0.23 -6.31
C SER A 501 -16.46 0.39 -6.61
N ILE A 502 -17.21 0.77 -5.58
CA ILE A 502 -18.65 1.02 -5.64
C ILE A 502 -18.97 2.36 -4.96
N LYS A 503 -19.95 3.09 -5.49
CA LYS A 503 -20.32 4.42 -4.99
C LYS A 503 -21.66 4.40 -4.26
N SER A 504 -21.84 5.29 -3.28
CA SER A 504 -23.11 5.55 -2.60
C SER A 504 -23.57 4.42 -1.67
N ILE A 505 -22.64 3.84 -0.92
CA ILE A 505 -22.98 2.98 0.22
C ILE A 505 -23.30 3.85 1.44
N SER A 506 -24.33 3.51 2.19
CA SER A 506 -24.53 4.07 3.53
C SER A 506 -23.40 3.60 4.46
N TYR A 507 -22.54 4.52 4.88
CA TYR A 507 -21.45 4.21 5.82
C TYR A 507 -21.92 3.79 7.22
N ASP A 508 -23.23 3.76 7.47
CA ASP A 508 -23.82 3.24 8.72
C ASP A 508 -23.68 1.72 8.87
N ILE A 509 -23.28 1.02 7.80
CA ILE A 509 -22.97 -0.40 7.87
C ILE A 509 -21.53 -0.56 8.40
N ASN A 510 -21.39 -0.41 9.73
CA ASN A 510 -20.17 -0.73 10.48
C ASN A 510 -19.64 -2.15 10.20
N GLU A 511 -20.48 -3.03 9.65
CA GLU A 511 -20.12 -4.41 9.28
C GLU A 511 -19.12 -4.48 8.11
N TYR A 512 -19.02 -3.46 7.25
CA TYR A 512 -18.00 -3.47 6.19
C TYR A 512 -16.57 -3.33 6.73
N ASN A 513 -16.40 -2.81 7.95
CA ASN A 513 -15.11 -2.89 8.63
C ASN A 513 -14.66 -4.33 8.91
N ASN A 514 -15.58 -5.30 8.92
CA ASN A 514 -15.25 -6.72 9.02
C ASN A 514 -14.86 -7.34 7.66
N PHE A 515 -15.09 -6.62 6.55
CA PHE A 515 -14.53 -6.95 5.23
C PHE A 515 -13.17 -6.29 5.00
N TYR A 516 -12.66 -5.50 5.97
CA TYR A 516 -11.34 -4.87 5.98
C TYR A 516 -10.35 -5.60 6.89
#